data_AF-I0WJD5-F1
#
_entry.id   AF-I0WJD5-F1
#
_cell.length_a   1.000
_cell.length_b   1.000
_cell.length_c   1.000
_cell.angle_alpha   90.00
_cell.angle_beta   90.00
_cell.angle_gamma   90.00
#
_symmetry.space_group_name_H-M   'P 1'
#
loop_
_entity.id
_entity.type
_entity.pdbx_description
1 polymer ?
#
loop_
_entity_poly.entity_id
_entity_poly.type
_entity_poly.pdbx_seq_one_letter_code
_entity_poly.pdbx_strand_id
1 'polypeptide(L)'
;MSSDTSHKRHIAKAITWRIIGTLDTMALAWLISGNPLTGVKVGVAEVLTKMILYYFHERLWFRSAVRDSRKRHLLKTVSWRMVGTMDTMLLAWLISGNPFIGVKIGLAEVLTKMILYYLHERVWYLSDFGLPERSLRYQDKNVKKSE
;
A
#
# COMPACT_ATOMS: atom_id res chain seq x y z
N MET A 1 -16.12 26.72 6.37
CA MET A 1 -15.92 25.61 5.41
C MET A 1 -14.57 24.95 5.72
N SER A 2 -14.56 23.93 6.58
CA SER A 2 -13.33 23.34 7.16
C SER A 2 -13.20 21.82 6.89
N SER A 3 -13.68 21.34 5.74
CA SER A 3 -13.70 19.92 5.39
C SER A 3 -12.55 19.45 4.48
N ASP A 4 -11.57 20.32 4.16
CA ASP A 4 -10.67 20.09 3.01
C ASP A 4 -9.20 19.75 3.36
N THR A 5 -8.77 19.93 4.62
CA THR A 5 -7.36 19.66 5.02
C THR A 5 -7.05 18.16 5.13
N SER A 6 -8.01 17.36 5.63
CA SER A 6 -7.85 15.90 5.79
C SER A 6 -7.66 15.16 4.46
N HIS A 7 -8.40 15.55 3.40
CA HIS A 7 -8.30 14.93 2.08
C HIS A 7 -6.89 15.02 1.49
N LYS A 8 -6.23 16.18 1.64
CA LYS A 8 -4.86 16.43 1.15
C LYS A 8 -3.85 15.51 1.81
N ARG A 9 -3.97 15.28 3.12
CA ARG A 9 -3.12 14.34 3.87
C ARG A 9 -3.30 12.91 3.36
N HIS A 10 -4.54 12.46 3.16
CA HIS A 10 -4.81 11.10 2.70
C HIS A 10 -4.32 10.84 1.28
N ILE A 11 -4.48 11.82 0.37
CA ILE A 11 -3.93 11.73 -0.99
C ILE A 11 -2.40 11.67 -0.95
N ALA A 12 -1.74 12.53 -0.16
CA ALA A 12 -0.30 12.52 -0.02
C ALA A 12 0.24 11.21 0.58
N LYS A 13 -0.42 10.67 1.61
CA LYS A 13 -0.14 9.33 2.16
C LYS A 13 -0.25 8.24 1.10
N ALA A 14 -1.31 8.27 0.30
CA ALA A 14 -1.52 7.30 -0.77
C ALA A 14 -0.40 7.37 -1.83
N ILE A 15 -0.06 8.57 -2.31
CA ILE A 15 1.01 8.77 -3.30
C ILE A 15 2.36 8.31 -2.74
N THR A 16 2.73 8.77 -1.55
CA THR A 16 4.00 8.40 -0.91
C THR A 16 4.09 6.89 -0.68
N TRP A 17 3.00 6.25 -0.26
CA TRP A 17 2.96 4.80 -0.10
C TRP A 17 3.12 4.06 -1.45
N ARG A 18 2.51 4.56 -2.53
CA ARG A 18 2.68 3.97 -3.88
C ARG A 18 4.12 4.03 -4.34
N ILE A 19 4.82 5.14 -4.09
CA ILE A 19 6.23 5.29 -4.46
C ILE A 19 7.09 4.31 -3.66
N ILE A 20 6.97 4.32 -2.33
CA ILE A 20 7.76 3.45 -1.43
C ILE A 20 7.52 1.98 -1.75
N GLY A 21 6.25 1.57 -1.88
CA GLY A 21 5.90 0.17 -2.16
C GLY A 21 6.38 -0.33 -3.52
N THR A 22 6.41 0.53 -4.54
CA THR A 22 6.91 0.15 -5.87
C THR A 22 8.43 0.04 -5.86
N LEU A 23 9.12 0.98 -5.19
CA LEU A 23 10.56 0.93 -5.02
C LEU A 23 11.01 -0.30 -4.22
N ASP A 24 10.25 -0.68 -3.20
CA ASP A 24 10.50 -1.90 -2.43
C ASP A 24 10.43 -3.16 -3.31
N THR A 25 9.36 -3.34 -4.10
CA THR A 25 9.30 -4.48 -5.03
C THR A 25 10.47 -4.45 -6.03
N MET A 26 10.79 -3.30 -6.63
CA MET A 26 11.89 -3.18 -7.59
C MET A 26 13.23 -3.56 -6.94
N ALA A 27 13.47 -3.10 -5.73
CA ALA A 27 14.68 -3.39 -4.97
C ALA A 27 14.76 -4.88 -4.61
N LEU A 28 13.68 -5.48 -4.09
CA LEU A 28 13.63 -6.91 -3.79
C LEU A 28 13.84 -7.76 -5.03
N ALA A 29 13.16 -7.42 -6.13
CA ALA A 29 13.29 -8.15 -7.37
C ALA A 29 14.69 -8.03 -7.96
N TRP A 30 15.35 -6.88 -7.86
CA TRP A 30 16.77 -6.73 -8.23
C TRP A 30 17.67 -7.57 -7.30
N LEU A 31 17.58 -7.40 -5.98
CA LEU A 31 18.45 -8.07 -5.01
C LEU A 31 18.35 -9.59 -5.09
N ILE A 32 17.15 -10.13 -5.27
CA ILE A 32 16.92 -11.58 -5.30
C ILE A 32 17.28 -12.18 -6.66
N SER A 33 17.03 -11.45 -7.77
CA SER A 33 17.36 -11.95 -9.12
C SER A 33 18.82 -11.70 -9.53
N GLY A 34 19.52 -10.77 -8.86
CA GLY A 34 20.85 -10.30 -9.24
C GLY A 34 20.86 -9.39 -10.47
N ASN A 35 19.70 -9.08 -11.08
CA ASN A 35 19.62 -8.28 -12.31
C ASN A 35 18.73 -7.03 -12.11
N PRO A 36 19.29 -5.80 -12.22
CA PRO A 36 18.53 -4.57 -12.07
C PRO A 36 17.37 -4.45 -13.07
N LEU A 37 17.56 -4.94 -14.30
CA LEU A 37 16.55 -4.87 -15.35
C LEU A 37 15.33 -5.73 -15.01
N THR A 38 15.55 -6.87 -14.36
CA THR A 38 14.46 -7.71 -13.82
C THR A 38 13.66 -6.95 -12.77
N GLY A 39 14.34 -6.25 -11.85
CA GLY A 39 13.69 -5.42 -10.84
C GLY A 39 12.77 -4.36 -11.42
N VAL A 40 13.26 -3.61 -12.43
CA VAL A 40 12.46 -2.59 -13.13
C VAL A 40 11.27 -3.21 -13.86
N LYS A 41 11.49 -4.31 -14.60
CA LYS A 41 10.41 -5.00 -15.33
C LYS A 41 9.32 -5.50 -14.38
N VAL A 42 9.70 -6.12 -13.26
CA VAL A 42 8.75 -6.61 -12.25
C VAL A 42 7.97 -5.45 -11.64
N GLY A 43 8.64 -4.36 -11.23
CA GLY A 43 7.97 -3.21 -10.63
C GLY A 43 6.97 -2.53 -11.56
N VAL A 44 7.35 -2.31 -12.83
CA VAL A 44 6.44 -1.72 -13.84
C VAL A 44 5.28 -2.67 -14.14
N ALA A 45 5.56 -3.96 -14.33
CA ALA A 45 4.53 -4.95 -14.58
C ALA A 45 3.54 -5.03 -13.41
N GLU A 46 4.02 -5.04 -12.16
CA GLU A 46 3.18 -5.08 -10.96
C GLU A 46 2.21 -3.90 -10.90
N VAL A 47 2.67 -2.67 -11.18
CA VAL A 47 1.79 -1.49 -11.14
C VAL A 47 0.67 -1.61 -12.16
N LEU A 48 1.00 -1.97 -13.41
CA LEU A 48 0.02 -2.06 -14.50
C LEU A 48 -0.98 -3.21 -14.28
N THR A 49 -0.47 -4.39 -13.92
CA THR A 49 -1.28 -5.58 -13.69
C THR A 49 -2.19 -5.41 -12.48
N LYS A 50 -1.71 -4.88 -11.34
CA LYS A 50 -2.55 -4.64 -10.17
C LYS A 50 -3.67 -3.63 -10.46
N MET A 51 -3.45 -2.64 -11.32
CA MET A 51 -4.54 -1.74 -11.74
C MET A 51 -5.64 -2.51 -12.49
N ILE A 52 -5.26 -3.35 -13.45
CA ILE A 52 -6.19 -4.16 -14.25
C ILE A 52 -6.90 -5.19 -13.36
N LEU A 53 -6.15 -5.94 -12.55
CA LEU A 53 -6.67 -6.95 -11.64
C LEU A 53 -7.61 -6.35 -10.60
N TYR A 54 -7.29 -5.18 -10.04
CA TYR A 54 -8.15 -4.52 -9.08
C TYR A 54 -9.49 -4.11 -9.71
N TYR A 55 -9.47 -3.59 -10.94
CA TYR A 55 -10.69 -3.28 -11.67
C TYR A 55 -11.58 -4.51 -11.85
N PHE A 56 -11.02 -5.64 -12.30
CA PHE A 56 -11.78 -6.88 -12.44
C PHE A 56 -12.25 -7.43 -11.10
N HIS A 57 -11.41 -7.36 -10.07
CA HIS A 57 -11.76 -7.76 -8.71
C HIS A 57 -12.98 -6.99 -8.20
N GLU A 58 -12.99 -5.67 -8.35
CA GLU A 58 -14.14 -4.85 -7.99
C GLU A 58 -15.37 -5.21 -8.81
N ARG A 59 -15.21 -5.45 -10.12
CA ARG A 59 -16.32 -5.82 -11.01
C ARG A 59 -16.94 -7.16 -10.63
N LEU A 60 -16.14 -8.13 -10.20
CA LEU A 60 -16.61 -9.41 -9.69
C LEU A 60 -17.34 -9.22 -8.34
N TRP A 61 -16.78 -8.43 -7.43
CA TRP A 61 -17.40 -8.13 -6.13
C TRP A 61 -18.66 -7.29 -6.22
N PHE A 62 -18.82 -6.48 -7.26
CA PHE A 62 -20.07 -5.76 -7.55
C PHE A 62 -21.22 -6.72 -7.84
N ARG A 63 -20.94 -7.88 -8.44
CA ARG A 63 -21.94 -8.91 -8.75
C ARG A 63 -22.18 -9.91 -7.60
N SER A 64 -21.46 -9.78 -6.49
CA SER A 64 -21.57 -10.74 -5.38
C SER A 64 -22.91 -10.62 -4.62
N ALA A 65 -23.43 -11.76 -4.16
CA ALA A 65 -24.66 -11.80 -3.36
C ALA A 65 -24.45 -11.50 -1.86
N VAL A 66 -23.21 -11.18 -1.44
CA VAL A 66 -22.87 -10.94 -0.03
C VAL A 66 -23.44 -9.58 0.41
N ARG A 67 -24.58 -9.61 1.10
CA ARG A 67 -25.29 -8.41 1.57
C ARG A 67 -24.70 -7.81 2.85
N ASP A 68 -24.10 -8.64 3.72
CA ASP A 68 -23.48 -8.16 4.95
C ASP A 68 -22.21 -7.36 4.64
N SER A 69 -22.24 -6.06 4.95
CA SER A 69 -21.15 -5.13 4.70
C SER A 69 -19.84 -5.55 5.36
N ARG A 70 -19.87 -5.99 6.62
CA ARG A 70 -18.65 -6.37 7.36
C ARG A 70 -17.99 -7.59 6.75
N LYS A 71 -18.80 -8.62 6.43
CA LYS A 71 -18.30 -9.84 5.77
C LYS A 71 -17.76 -9.52 4.38
N ARG A 72 -18.47 -8.69 3.61
CA ARG A 72 -18.03 -8.27 2.28
C ARG A 72 -16.68 -7.58 2.33
N HIS A 73 -16.46 -6.62 3.23
CA HIS A 73 -15.18 -5.92 3.34
C HIS A 73 -14.04 -6.85 3.75
N LEU A 74 -14.25 -7.73 4.74
CA LEU A 74 -13.23 -8.70 5.16
C LEU A 74 -12.84 -9.63 4.00
N LEU A 75 -13.82 -10.21 3.32
CA LEU A 75 -13.57 -11.12 2.19
C LEU A 75 -12.94 -10.40 0.99
N LYS A 76 -13.30 -9.14 0.71
CA LYS A 76 -12.64 -8.31 -0.29
C LYS A 76 -11.16 -8.10 0.05
N THR A 77 -10.85 -7.80 1.31
CA THR A 77 -9.46 -7.63 1.76
C THR A 77 -8.68 -8.92 1.60
N VAL A 78 -9.19 -10.05 2.09
CA VAL A 78 -8.50 -11.35 2.00
C VAL A 78 -8.30 -11.75 0.53
N SER A 79 -9.35 -11.68 -0.28
CA SER A 79 -9.26 -12.03 -1.71
C SER A 79 -8.28 -11.13 -2.47
N TRP A 80 -8.26 -9.82 -2.20
CA TRP A 80 -7.30 -8.93 -2.83
C TRP A 80 -5.86 -9.24 -2.44
N ARG A 81 -5.60 -9.60 -1.18
CA ARG A 81 -4.26 -10.02 -0.73
C ARG A 81 -3.78 -11.27 -1.45
N MET A 82 -4.65 -12.28 -1.58
CA MET A 82 -4.31 -13.51 -2.31
C MET A 82 -4.01 -13.25 -3.79
N VAL A 83 -4.89 -12.50 -4.47
CA VAL A 83 -4.71 -12.17 -5.89
C VAL A 83 -3.45 -11.34 -6.11
N GLY A 84 -3.23 -10.29 -5.30
CA GLY A 84 -2.08 -9.41 -5.45
C GLY A 84 -0.74 -10.07 -5.16
N THR A 85 -0.67 -10.97 -4.16
CA THR A 85 0.56 -11.73 -3.88
C THR A 85 0.83 -12.77 -4.97
N MET A 86 -0.20 -13.45 -5.47
CA MET A 86 -0.06 -14.39 -6.58
C MET A 86 0.43 -13.69 -7.84
N ASP A 87 -0.12 -12.52 -8.15
CA ASP A 87 0.29 -11.70 -9.29
C ASP A 87 1.78 -11.34 -9.23
N THR A 88 2.29 -10.80 -8.10
CA THR A 88 3.73 -10.55 -7.94
C THR A 88 4.55 -11.82 -8.17
N MET A 89 4.18 -12.95 -7.54
CA MET A 89 4.93 -14.20 -7.66
C MET A 89 5.00 -14.69 -9.10
N LEU A 90 3.87 -14.64 -9.83
CA LEU A 90 3.78 -15.04 -11.23
C LEU A 90 4.58 -14.11 -12.13
N LEU A 91 4.47 -12.79 -11.96
CA LEU A 91 5.24 -11.83 -12.74
C LEU A 91 6.75 -12.00 -12.52
N ALA A 92 7.15 -12.11 -11.27
CA ALA A 92 8.55 -12.32 -10.92
C ALA A 92 9.07 -13.65 -11.46
N TRP A 93 8.28 -14.73 -11.43
CA TRP A 93 8.64 -15.99 -12.08
C TRP A 93 8.77 -15.84 -13.59
N LEU A 94 7.77 -15.30 -14.28
CA LEU A 94 7.75 -15.17 -15.73
C LEU A 94 8.90 -14.30 -16.25
N ILE A 95 9.22 -13.22 -15.55
CA ILE A 95 10.28 -12.28 -15.95
C ILE A 95 11.67 -12.85 -15.63
N SER A 96 11.84 -13.52 -14.49
CA SER A 96 13.14 -14.09 -14.11
C SER A 96 13.42 -15.46 -14.74
N GLY A 97 12.40 -16.15 -15.23
CA GLY A 97 12.47 -17.53 -15.71
C GLY A 97 12.59 -18.59 -14.62
N ASN A 98 12.63 -18.20 -13.33
CA ASN A 98 12.84 -19.14 -12.22
C ASN A 98 11.71 -19.02 -11.17
N PRO A 99 10.93 -20.10 -10.93
CA PRO A 99 9.82 -20.06 -9.97
C PRO A 99 10.28 -19.83 -8.52
N PHE A 100 11.48 -20.28 -8.15
CA PHE A 100 12.03 -20.04 -6.82
C PHE A 100 12.32 -18.55 -6.57
N ILE A 101 12.71 -17.81 -7.60
CA ILE A 101 12.90 -16.36 -7.50
C ILE A 101 11.55 -15.68 -7.29
N GLY A 102 10.52 -16.08 -8.05
CA GLY A 102 9.17 -15.54 -7.90
C GLY A 102 8.58 -15.71 -6.50
N VAL A 103 8.70 -16.91 -5.93
CA VAL A 103 8.24 -17.19 -4.56
C VAL A 103 9.02 -16.38 -3.53
N LYS A 104 10.35 -16.29 -3.65
CA LYS A 104 11.20 -15.49 -2.74
C LYS A 104 10.80 -14.01 -2.77
N ILE A 105 10.59 -13.44 -3.94
CA ILE A 105 10.15 -12.04 -4.10
C ILE A 105 8.77 -11.86 -3.48
N GLY A 106 7.80 -12.71 -3.80
CA GLY A 106 6.44 -12.58 -3.27
C GLY A 106 6.37 -12.69 -1.75
N LEU A 107 7.11 -13.61 -1.14
CA LEU A 107 7.18 -13.73 0.33
C LEU A 107 7.89 -12.54 0.98
N ALA A 108 9.03 -12.12 0.41
CA ALA A 108 9.75 -10.95 0.89
C ALA A 108 8.87 -9.69 0.83
N GLU A 109 8.17 -9.47 -0.28
CA GLU A 109 7.28 -8.32 -0.48
C GLU A 109 6.21 -8.23 0.60
N VAL A 110 5.58 -9.35 0.98
CA VAL A 110 4.54 -9.36 2.02
C VAL A 110 5.12 -8.89 3.35
N LEU A 111 6.30 -9.39 3.73
CA LEU A 111 6.96 -9.05 4.99
C LEU A 111 7.49 -7.61 4.99
N THR A 112 8.20 -7.20 3.94
CA THR A 112 8.76 -5.85 3.83
C THR A 112 7.68 -4.80 3.79
N LYS A 113 6.60 -4.99 3.00
CA LYS A 113 5.49 -4.02 2.93
C LYS A 113 4.79 -3.88 4.27
N MET A 114 4.68 -4.93 5.09
CA MET A 114 4.14 -4.78 6.44
C MET A 114 5.01 -3.86 7.31
N ILE A 115 6.32 -4.09 7.32
CA ILE A 115 7.29 -3.28 8.09
C ILE A 115 7.32 -1.85 7.58
N LEU A 116 7.45 -1.66 6.27
CA LEU A 116 7.50 -0.35 5.63
C LEU A 116 6.21 0.43 5.82
N TYR A 117 5.04 -0.22 5.77
CA TYR A 117 3.76 0.46 6.00
C TYR A 117 3.66 0.98 7.44
N TYR A 118 4.07 0.16 8.41
CA TYR A 118 4.12 0.59 9.80
C TYR A 118 5.05 1.81 9.96
N LEU A 119 6.26 1.75 9.43
CA LEU A 119 7.21 2.87 9.49
C LEU A 119 6.67 4.11 8.78
N HIS A 120 6.05 3.95 7.62
CA HIS A 120 5.42 5.04 6.87
C HIS A 120 4.33 5.74 7.69
N GLU A 121 3.44 4.98 8.32
CA GLU A 121 2.41 5.53 9.20
C GLU A 121 3.01 6.21 10.44
N ARG A 122 4.09 5.66 11.02
CA ARG A 122 4.80 6.30 12.14
C ARG A 122 5.42 7.63 11.74
N VAL A 123 6.07 7.71 10.58
CA VAL A 123 6.63 8.97 10.06
C VAL A 123 5.53 9.98 9.81
N TRP A 124 4.42 9.57 9.20
CA TRP A 124 3.27 10.45 8.98
C TRP A 124 2.60 10.90 10.28
N TYR A 125 2.55 10.07 11.30
CA TYR A 125 2.01 10.44 12.61
C TYR A 125 2.79 11.60 13.25
N LEU A 126 4.09 11.71 12.97
CA LEU A 126 4.93 12.82 13.43
C LEU A 126 4.72 14.10 12.62
N SER A 127 4.13 14.02 11.42
CA SER A 127 3.90 15.18 10.55
C SER A 127 2.54 15.81 10.83
N ASP A 128 2.51 17.14 10.99
CA ASP A 128 1.28 17.93 11.12
C ASP A 128 0.61 18.26 9.77
N PHE A 129 1.17 17.80 8.65
CA PHE A 129 0.65 18.11 7.31
C PHE A 129 -0.83 17.69 7.14
N GLY A 130 -1.66 18.63 6.71
CA GLY A 130 -3.08 18.42 6.43
C GLY A 130 -3.95 18.10 7.65
N LEU A 131 -3.44 18.30 8.87
CA LEU A 131 -4.29 18.36 10.06
C LEU A 131 -4.79 19.81 10.22
N PRO A 132 -6.07 20.03 10.55
CA PRO A 132 -6.47 21.32 11.10
C PRO A 132 -5.58 21.53 12.32
N GLU A 133 -4.91 22.68 12.31
CA GLU A 133 -3.93 23.13 13.28
C GLU A 133 -4.22 22.56 14.68
N ARG A 134 -3.19 22.02 15.33
CA ARG A 134 -3.25 21.50 16.70
C ARG A 134 -3.45 22.64 17.72
N SER A 135 -4.33 23.60 17.42
CA SER A 135 -4.62 24.82 18.18
C SER A 135 -5.23 24.52 19.56
N LEU A 136 -5.88 23.37 19.73
CA LEU A 136 -6.54 23.01 20.98
C LEU A 136 -5.58 22.56 22.10
N ARG A 137 -4.43 21.96 21.77
CA ARG A 137 -3.45 21.52 22.80
C ARG A 137 -2.55 22.67 23.30
N TYR A 138 -2.56 23.82 22.62
CA TYR A 138 -1.87 25.04 23.02
C TYR A 138 -2.81 26.02 23.76
N GLN A 139 -4.08 26.12 23.35
CA GLN A 139 -5.07 26.94 24.06
C GLN A 139 -5.40 26.38 25.46
N ASP A 140 -5.58 25.07 25.63
CA ASP A 140 -5.82 24.46 26.95
C ASP A 140 -4.67 24.65 27.95
N LYS A 141 -3.43 24.74 27.45
CA LYS A 141 -2.26 25.01 28.29
C LYS A 141 -2.15 26.48 28.71
N ASN A 142 -2.72 27.41 27.94
CA ASN A 142 -2.72 28.84 28.26
C ASN A 142 -3.90 29.21 29.18
N VAL A 143 -5.08 28.61 28.98
CA VAL A 143 -6.25 28.80 29.85
C VAL A 143 -5.99 28.28 31.27
N LYS A 144 -5.36 27.10 31.41
CA LYS A 144 -4.93 26.56 32.73
C LYS A 144 -3.77 27.29 33.40
N LYS A 145 -3.15 28.26 32.73
CA LYS A 145 -2.02 29.03 33.26
C LYS A 145 -2.42 30.47 33.61
N SER A 146 -3.64 30.87 33.22
CA SER A 146 -4.27 32.15 33.57
C SER A 146 -5.31 32.05 34.69
N GLU A 147 -5.55 30.85 35.22
CA GLU A 147 -6.21 30.56 36.50
C GLU A 147 -5.16 30.36 37.60
#